data_AF-A0A844ZMN8-F1
#
_entry.id   AF-A0A844ZMN8-F1
#
_cell.length_a   1.000
_cell.length_b   1.000
_cell.length_c   1.000
_cell.angle_alpha   90.00
_cell.angle_beta   90.00
_cell.angle_gamma   90.00
#
_symmetry.space_group_name_H-M   'P 1'
#
loop_
_entity.id
_entity.type
_entity.pdbx_description
1 polymer ?
#
loop_
_entity_poly.entity_id
_entity_poly.type
_entity_poly.pdbx_seq_one_letter_code
_entity_poly.pdbx_strand_id
1 'polypeptide(L)'
;MIDSQLRTSGVVGDDVIRRMGEVAREDFVPASVKGVAYVDRAIPLGDGKFLAAPLVHGKMLQEAAPKPHESAIVVDGGSGYLAELLRPLVASLKVLTPQEALEAGRGKKADLLIIDGAAEHIPDALAKRLADNGRIVTGIVRDGVTHLAQGRKLAGTIALQPIAEIGIPRLPQFDEPKGWRF
;
A
#
# COMPACT_ATOMS: atom_id res chain seq x y z
N MET A 1 3.49 12.79 15.06
CA MET A 1 2.92 11.98 13.97
C MET A 1 1.42 11.87 14.11
N ILE A 2 0.88 11.17 15.12
CA ILE A 2 -0.57 10.92 15.26
C ILE A 2 -1.39 12.21 15.31
N ASP A 3 -1.24 13.02 16.35
CA ASP A 3 -2.10 14.20 16.56
C ASP A 3 -1.75 15.36 15.63
N SER A 4 -0.49 15.44 15.20
CA SER A 4 0.02 16.56 14.41
C SER A 4 -0.05 16.38 12.89
N GLN A 5 -0.02 15.14 12.38
CA GLN A 5 0.01 14.84 10.95
C GLN A 5 -1.19 13.99 10.51
N LEU A 6 -1.49 12.89 11.21
CA LEU A 6 -2.54 11.96 10.79
C LEU A 6 -3.93 12.53 11.02
N ARG A 7 -4.26 12.91 12.27
CA ARG A 7 -5.60 13.43 12.62
C ARG A 7 -5.91 14.75 11.91
N THR A 8 -4.92 15.64 11.81
CA THR A 8 -5.02 16.91 11.08
C THR A 8 -5.31 16.72 9.60
N SER A 9 -4.84 15.61 9.01
CA SER A 9 -5.07 15.25 7.62
C SER A 9 -6.30 14.36 7.41
N GLY A 10 -7.16 14.20 8.44
CA GLY A 10 -8.40 13.41 8.34
C GLY A 10 -8.19 11.90 8.35
N VAL A 11 -7.09 11.40 8.93
CA VAL A 11 -6.97 10.00 9.33
C VAL A 11 -7.52 9.88 10.74
N VAL A 12 -8.69 9.26 10.88
CA VAL A 12 -9.48 9.24 12.12
C VAL A 12 -9.92 7.85 12.55
N GLY A 13 -9.72 6.81 11.74
CA GLY A 13 -10.09 5.45 12.10
C GLY A 13 -9.33 4.96 13.34
N ASP A 14 -10.06 4.54 14.37
CA ASP A 14 -9.49 4.19 15.68
C ASP A 14 -8.46 3.05 15.58
N ASP A 15 -8.78 2.00 14.83
CA ASP A 15 -7.83 0.90 14.57
C ASP A 15 -6.58 1.38 13.83
N VAL A 16 -6.73 2.29 12.86
CA VAL A 16 -5.59 2.85 12.12
C VAL A 16 -4.69 3.64 13.04
N ILE A 17 -5.26 4.57 13.83
CA ILE A 17 -4.50 5.39 14.76
C ILE A 17 -3.82 4.55 15.82
N ARG A 18 -4.53 3.56 16.38
CA ARG A 18 -3.97 2.62 17.35
C ARG A 18 -2.77 1.87 16.76
N ARG A 19 -2.93 1.28 15.57
CA ARG A 19 -1.83 0.53 14.92
C ARG A 19 -0.64 1.42 14.58
N MET A 20 -0.86 2.62 14.06
CA MET A 20 0.20 3.59 13.78
C MET A 20 0.94 4.04 15.05
N GLY A 21 0.30 3.97 16.22
CA GLY A 21 0.93 4.24 17.52
C GLY A 21 1.63 3.03 18.14
N GLU A 22 1.16 1.82 17.89
CA GLU A 22 1.72 0.57 18.45
C GLU A 22 2.95 0.05 17.69
N VAL A 23 3.02 0.26 16.37
CA VAL A 23 4.14 -0.24 15.55
C VAL A 23 5.23 0.83 15.47
N ALA A 24 6.36 0.55 16.13
CA ALA A 24 7.56 1.39 16.12
C ALA A 24 8.10 1.53 14.68
N ARG A 25 7.96 2.73 14.11
CA ARG A 25 8.25 2.99 12.70
C ARG A 25 9.75 3.03 12.41
N GLU A 26 10.54 3.39 13.40
CA GLU A 26 12.00 3.42 13.38
C GLU A 26 12.64 2.03 13.24
N ASP A 27 11.89 0.95 13.45
CA ASP A 27 12.39 -0.41 13.24
C ASP A 27 12.38 -0.83 11.77
N PHE A 28 11.75 -0.02 10.91
CA PHE A 28 11.60 -0.27 9.47
C PHE A 28 12.47 0.66 8.62
N VAL A 29 13.49 1.28 9.22
CA VAL A 29 14.47 2.15 8.55
C VAL A 29 15.90 1.82 8.98
N PRO A 30 16.92 2.18 8.17
CA PRO A 30 18.31 2.05 8.58
C PRO A 30 18.63 2.83 9.87
N ALA A 31 19.60 2.34 10.65
CA ALA A 31 19.99 2.92 11.94
C ALA A 31 20.31 4.43 11.86
N SER A 32 20.93 4.87 10.75
CA SER A 32 21.33 6.26 10.51
C SER A 32 20.17 7.25 10.41
N VAL A 33 18.95 6.77 10.13
CA VAL A 33 17.76 7.62 9.89
C VAL A 33 16.62 7.35 10.88
N LYS A 34 16.83 6.54 11.93
CA LYS A 34 15.82 6.29 12.97
C LYS A 34 15.28 7.58 13.60
N GLY A 35 16.15 8.56 13.85
CA GLY A 35 15.76 9.86 14.44
C GLY A 35 14.80 10.69 13.58
N VAL A 36 14.66 10.34 12.30
CA VAL A 36 13.72 10.99 11.37
C VAL A 36 12.64 10.00 10.87
N ALA A 37 12.44 8.86 11.51
CA ALA A 37 11.43 7.89 11.06
C ALA A 37 9.99 8.46 11.02
N TYR A 38 9.70 9.47 11.85
CA TYR A 38 8.37 10.03 12.08
C TYR A 38 8.08 11.36 11.37
N VAL A 39 8.99 11.84 10.53
CA VAL A 39 8.69 13.00 9.66
C VAL A 39 7.75 12.59 8.54
N ASP A 40 6.86 13.51 8.12
CA ASP A 40 5.87 13.22 7.08
C ASP A 40 6.47 13.27 5.67
N ARG A 41 7.43 12.38 5.40
CA ARG A 41 8.10 12.24 4.10
C ARG A 41 8.50 10.78 3.88
N ALA A 42 8.65 10.40 2.61
CA ALA A 42 9.22 9.10 2.27
C ALA A 42 10.71 9.04 2.68
N ILE A 43 11.14 7.87 3.17
CA ILE A 43 12.52 7.63 3.61
C ILE A 43 13.15 6.58 2.69
N PRO A 44 14.28 6.88 2.02
CA PRO A 44 14.97 5.90 1.21
C PRO A 44 15.56 4.79 2.09
N LEU A 45 15.32 3.54 1.70
CA LEU A 45 15.83 2.35 2.40
C LEU A 45 17.09 1.76 1.72
N GLY A 46 17.42 2.24 0.52
CA GLY A 46 18.44 1.65 -0.35
C GLY A 46 17.80 0.82 -1.47
N ASP A 47 18.58 0.48 -2.51
CA ASP A 47 18.14 -0.35 -3.65
C ASP A 47 16.85 0.11 -4.34
N GLY A 48 16.61 1.42 -4.37
CA GLY A 48 15.40 2.02 -4.94
C GLY A 48 14.12 1.82 -4.11
N LYS A 49 14.22 1.25 -2.91
CA LYS A 49 13.10 1.03 -1.98
C LYS A 49 12.92 2.23 -1.06
N PHE A 50 11.69 2.41 -0.62
CA PHE A 50 11.30 3.50 0.26
C PHE A 50 10.33 3.01 1.33
N LEU A 51 10.42 3.60 2.51
CA LEU A 51 9.33 3.62 3.47
C LEU A 51 8.47 4.85 3.16
N ALA A 52 7.22 4.65 2.72
CA ALA A 52 6.32 5.76 2.39
C ALA A 52 6.02 6.64 3.60
N ALA A 53 5.60 7.88 3.39
CA ALA A 53 5.32 8.82 4.49
C ALA A 53 4.27 8.23 5.46
N PRO A 54 4.32 8.54 6.78
CA PRO A 54 3.29 8.15 7.73
C PRO A 54 1.87 8.43 7.26
N LEU A 55 1.62 9.60 6.66
CA LEU A 55 0.29 9.96 6.16
C LEU A 55 -0.20 9.02 5.07
N VAL A 56 0.70 8.55 4.18
CA VAL A 56 0.38 7.58 3.13
C VAL A 56 -0.13 6.28 3.75
N HIS A 57 0.59 5.70 4.72
CA HIS A 57 0.17 4.47 5.37
C HIS A 57 -1.15 4.64 6.15
N GLY A 58 -1.32 5.77 6.84
CA GLY A 58 -2.56 6.08 7.56
C GLY A 58 -3.76 6.18 6.62
N LYS A 59 -3.62 6.88 5.48
CA LYS A 59 -4.66 6.98 4.47
C LYS A 59 -4.94 5.64 3.80
N MET A 60 -3.91 4.89 3.40
CA MET A 60 -4.07 3.57 2.79
C MET A 60 -4.86 2.61 3.69
N LEU A 61 -4.51 2.54 4.99
CA LEU A 61 -5.22 1.68 5.94
C LEU A 61 -6.66 2.15 6.19
N GLN A 62 -6.90 3.46 6.25
CA GLN A 62 -8.24 4.01 6.42
C GLN A 62 -9.15 3.66 5.23
N GLU A 63 -8.68 3.89 4.00
CA GLU A 63 -9.45 3.54 2.80
C GLU A 63 -9.60 2.01 2.66
N ALA A 64 -8.60 1.23 3.08
CA ALA A 64 -8.66 -0.22 3.04
C ALA A 64 -9.72 -0.79 4.00
N ALA A 65 -9.99 -0.10 5.12
CA ALA A 65 -10.95 -0.48 6.15
C ALA A 65 -10.94 -2.00 6.43
N PRO A 66 -9.79 -2.56 6.86
CA PRO A 66 -9.60 -4.00 7.02
C PRO A 66 -10.56 -4.57 8.08
N LYS A 67 -10.98 -5.83 7.89
CA LYS A 67 -11.87 -6.50 8.83
C LYS A 67 -11.24 -7.77 9.43
N PRO A 68 -11.50 -8.09 10.70
CA PRO A 68 -10.87 -9.23 11.38
C PRO A 68 -11.11 -10.61 10.77
N HIS A 69 -12.14 -10.78 9.94
CA HIS A 69 -12.47 -12.05 9.28
C HIS A 69 -11.90 -12.17 7.86
N GLU A 70 -11.31 -11.10 7.33
CA GLU A 70 -10.85 -11.04 5.95
C GLU A 70 -9.48 -11.70 5.78
N SER A 71 -9.26 -12.22 4.58
CA SER A 71 -7.93 -12.55 4.08
C SER A 71 -7.38 -11.37 3.28
N ALA A 72 -6.14 -10.97 3.55
CA ALA A 72 -5.50 -9.84 2.89
C ALA A 72 -4.20 -10.22 2.20
N ILE A 73 -3.90 -9.52 1.12
CA ILE A 73 -2.59 -9.52 0.45
C ILE A 73 -2.00 -8.12 0.56
N VAL A 74 -0.73 -8.03 0.94
CA VAL A 74 0.08 -6.81 0.80
C VAL A 74 1.17 -7.06 -0.22
N VAL A 75 1.24 -6.23 -1.25
CA VAL A 75 2.44 -6.12 -2.09
C VAL A 75 3.34 -5.10 -1.42
N ASP A 76 4.40 -5.59 -0.77
CA ASP A 76 5.32 -4.76 0.00
C ASP A 76 6.36 -4.11 -0.92
N GLY A 77 6.46 -2.79 -0.88
CA GLY A 77 7.49 -2.01 -1.57
C GLY A 77 8.90 -2.21 -1.00
N GLY A 78 9.00 -2.96 0.10
CA GLY A 78 10.23 -3.46 0.70
C GLY A 78 10.49 -2.95 2.10
N SER A 79 9.56 -2.17 2.67
CA SER A 79 9.68 -1.68 4.04
C SER A 79 9.19 -2.69 5.05
N GLY A 80 8.17 -3.50 4.73
CA GLY A 80 7.47 -4.38 5.65
C GLY A 80 6.56 -3.67 6.66
N TYR A 81 6.59 -2.34 6.74
CA TYR A 81 5.86 -1.57 7.75
C TYR A 81 4.35 -1.67 7.58
N LEU A 82 3.84 -1.50 6.35
CA LEU A 82 2.40 -1.59 6.08
C LEU A 82 1.85 -2.99 6.38
N ALA A 83 2.63 -4.03 6.10
CA ALA A 83 2.27 -5.41 6.43
C ALA A 83 2.14 -5.60 7.94
N GLU A 84 3.05 -5.05 8.74
CA GLU A 84 3.01 -5.17 10.20
C GLU A 84 1.88 -4.35 10.84
N LEU A 85 1.54 -3.19 10.27
CA LEU A 85 0.35 -2.44 10.68
C LEU A 85 -0.93 -3.25 10.45
N LEU A 86 -1.04 -3.90 9.29
CA LEU A 86 -2.24 -4.63 8.87
C LEU A 86 -2.40 -6.00 9.54
N ARG A 87 -1.30 -6.67 9.88
CA ARG A 87 -1.28 -8.07 10.35
C ARG A 87 -2.33 -8.43 11.42
N PRO A 88 -2.53 -7.65 12.50
CA PRO A 88 -3.52 -7.98 13.52
C PRO A 88 -4.94 -7.52 13.18
N LEU A 89 -5.15 -6.81 12.06
CA LEU A 89 -6.47 -6.29 11.66
C LEU A 89 -7.25 -7.26 10.77
N VAL A 90 -6.65 -8.38 10.37
CA VAL A 90 -7.20 -9.35 9.40
C VAL A 90 -6.99 -10.79 9.89
N ALA A 91 -7.80 -11.73 9.41
CA ALA A 91 -7.71 -13.14 9.80
C ALA A 91 -6.45 -13.82 9.26
N SER A 92 -6.03 -13.44 8.05
CA SER A 92 -4.79 -13.92 7.47
C SER A 92 -4.19 -12.88 6.53
N LEU A 93 -2.87 -12.78 6.53
CA LEU A 93 -2.11 -11.84 5.71
C LEU A 93 -1.04 -12.59 4.91
N LYS A 94 -1.07 -12.42 3.59
CA LYS A 94 0.02 -12.84 2.70
C LYS A 94 0.78 -11.61 2.22
N VAL A 95 2.09 -11.60 2.44
CA VAL A 95 2.97 -10.55 1.93
C VAL A 95 3.65 -11.05 0.65
N LEU A 96 3.69 -10.21 -0.37
CA LEU A 96 4.35 -10.47 -1.65
C LEU A 96 5.34 -9.34 -1.93
N THR A 97 6.45 -9.67 -2.55
CA THR A 97 7.30 -8.69 -3.23
C THR A 97 6.64 -8.22 -4.54
N PRO A 98 7.08 -7.08 -5.11
CA PRO A 98 6.58 -6.63 -6.41
C PRO A 98 6.82 -7.66 -7.53
N GLN A 99 7.91 -8.43 -7.45
CA GLN A 99 8.22 -9.50 -8.39
C GLN A 99 7.25 -10.67 -8.27
N GLU A 100 6.98 -11.17 -7.06
CA GLU A 100 6.01 -12.25 -6.83
C GLU A 100 4.57 -11.84 -7.17
N ALA A 101 4.26 -10.53 -7.14
CA ALA A 101 2.97 -10.00 -7.54
C ALA A 101 2.71 -10.09 -9.05
N LEU A 102 3.77 -10.14 -9.88
CA LEU A 102 3.68 -10.37 -11.33
C LEU A 102 3.41 -11.85 -11.67
N GLU A 103 3.78 -12.76 -10.77
CA GLU A 103 3.62 -14.20 -10.98
C GLU A 103 2.17 -14.65 -10.79
N ALA A 104 1.78 -15.65 -11.58
CA ALA A 104 0.44 -16.25 -11.52
C ALA A 104 0.08 -16.67 -10.10
N GLY A 105 -1.04 -16.12 -9.60
CA GLY A 105 -1.53 -16.43 -8.27
C GLY A 105 -1.88 -17.90 -8.08
N ARG A 106 -1.39 -18.48 -6.98
CA ARG A 106 -1.81 -19.80 -6.47
C ARG A 106 -2.36 -19.63 -5.05
N GLY A 107 -3.42 -20.38 -4.74
CA GLY A 107 -4.02 -20.43 -3.42
C GLY A 107 -5.36 -19.69 -3.31
N LYS A 108 -5.81 -19.52 -2.05
CA LYS A 108 -7.08 -18.85 -1.72
C LYS A 108 -7.03 -17.38 -2.16
N LYS A 109 -8.13 -16.90 -2.77
CA LYS A 109 -8.31 -15.50 -3.11
C LYS A 109 -8.48 -14.66 -1.84
N ALA A 110 -7.94 -13.44 -1.85
CA ALA A 110 -8.04 -12.50 -0.74
C ALA A 110 -9.28 -11.61 -0.87
N ASP A 111 -9.80 -11.12 0.24
CA ASP A 111 -10.90 -10.15 0.30
C ASP A 111 -10.38 -8.71 0.18
N LEU A 112 -9.12 -8.49 0.57
CA LEU A 112 -8.43 -7.21 0.54
C LEU A 112 -7.05 -7.34 -0.11
N LEU A 113 -6.71 -6.41 -0.98
CA LEU A 113 -5.38 -6.26 -1.57
C LEU A 113 -4.88 -4.84 -1.33
N ILE A 114 -3.67 -4.68 -0.80
CA ILE A 114 -3.03 -3.37 -0.68
C ILE A 114 -1.67 -3.44 -1.38
N ILE A 115 -1.36 -2.43 -2.18
CA ILE A 115 -0.02 -2.26 -2.77
C ILE A 115 0.64 -1.09 -2.03
N ASP A 116 1.75 -1.38 -1.35
CA ASP A 116 2.57 -0.38 -0.65
C ASP A 116 3.46 0.36 -1.66
N GLY A 117 2.81 1.20 -2.47
CA GLY A 117 3.45 1.98 -3.51
C GLY A 117 2.50 2.43 -4.60
N ALA A 118 3.02 3.18 -5.57
CA ALA A 118 2.28 3.65 -6.73
C ALA A 118 2.62 2.86 -7.99
N ALA A 119 1.58 2.46 -8.72
CA ALA A 119 1.68 1.71 -9.96
C ALA A 119 1.13 2.53 -11.14
N GLU A 120 1.71 2.40 -12.34
CA GLU A 120 1.05 2.91 -13.55
C GLU A 120 -0.07 1.95 -13.98
N HIS A 121 0.18 0.64 -13.88
CA HIS A 121 -0.78 -0.41 -14.21
C HIS A 121 -0.84 -1.48 -13.10
N ILE A 122 -2.04 -2.02 -12.83
CA ILE A 122 -2.22 -3.11 -11.87
C ILE A 122 -2.08 -4.45 -12.60
N PRO A 123 -1.10 -5.30 -12.27
CA PRO A 123 -0.92 -6.57 -12.94
C PRO A 123 -2.17 -7.46 -12.89
N ASP A 124 -2.56 -8.05 -14.02
CA ASP A 124 -3.67 -9.01 -14.11
C ASP A 124 -3.52 -10.20 -13.14
N ALA A 125 -2.27 -10.55 -12.81
CA ALA A 125 -1.96 -11.59 -11.83
C ALA A 125 -2.54 -11.26 -10.44
N LEU A 126 -2.58 -9.98 -10.05
CA LEU A 126 -3.19 -9.53 -8.79
C LEU A 126 -4.72 -9.60 -8.84
N ALA A 127 -5.34 -9.25 -9.98
CA ALA A 127 -6.78 -9.40 -10.17
C ALA A 127 -7.25 -10.86 -9.99
N LYS A 128 -6.41 -11.83 -10.38
CA LYS A 128 -6.66 -13.26 -10.18
C LYS A 128 -6.55 -13.70 -8.71
N ARG A 129 -5.73 -13.01 -7.91
CA ARG A 129 -5.56 -13.25 -6.46
C ARG A 129 -6.64 -12.59 -5.61
N LEU A 130 -7.37 -11.62 -6.15
CA LEU A 130 -8.45 -10.92 -5.46
C LEU A 130 -9.80 -11.63 -5.69
N ALA A 131 -10.56 -11.81 -4.62
CA ALA A 131 -11.92 -12.36 -4.65
C ALA A 131 -12.84 -11.42 -5.43
N ASP A 132 -13.96 -11.95 -5.92
CA ASP A 132 -14.95 -11.11 -6.60
C ASP A 132 -15.60 -10.18 -5.56
N ASN A 133 -15.78 -8.90 -5.92
CA ASN A 133 -16.07 -7.80 -4.99
C ASN A 133 -14.97 -7.51 -3.96
N GLY A 134 -13.81 -8.17 -4.03
CA GLY A 134 -12.66 -7.89 -3.19
C GLY A 134 -12.17 -6.45 -3.39
N ARG A 135 -11.65 -5.86 -2.32
CA ARG A 135 -11.23 -4.46 -2.25
C ARG A 135 -9.75 -4.33 -2.59
N ILE A 136 -9.39 -3.24 -3.24
CA ILE A 136 -8.00 -2.87 -3.49
C ILE A 136 -7.74 -1.43 -3.07
N VAL A 137 -6.57 -1.17 -2.47
CA VAL A 137 -6.03 0.16 -2.22
C VAL A 137 -4.58 0.22 -2.69
N THR A 138 -4.21 1.27 -3.40
CA THR A 138 -2.87 1.44 -3.99
C THR A 138 -2.63 2.90 -4.32
N GLY A 139 -1.36 3.28 -4.52
CA GLY A 139 -1.07 4.46 -5.32
C GLY A 139 -1.27 4.17 -6.82
N ILE A 140 -1.71 5.16 -7.58
CA ILE A 140 -1.64 5.16 -9.04
C ILE A 140 -0.87 6.36 -9.54
N VAL A 141 -0.13 6.19 -10.63
CA VAL A 141 0.55 7.28 -11.33
C VAL A 141 -0.35 7.76 -12.46
N ARG A 142 -0.67 9.06 -12.50
CA ARG A 142 -1.38 9.71 -13.60
C ARG A 142 -0.67 11.01 -13.94
N ASP A 143 -0.27 11.17 -15.21
CA ASP A 143 0.44 12.36 -15.70
C ASP A 143 1.68 12.73 -14.85
N GLY A 144 2.39 11.72 -14.34
CA GLY A 144 3.57 11.89 -13.48
C GLY A 144 3.27 12.19 -12.01
N VAL A 145 2.00 12.28 -11.63
CA VAL A 145 1.55 12.58 -10.26
C VAL A 145 0.96 11.33 -9.61
N THR A 146 1.31 11.08 -8.35
CA THR A 146 0.80 9.93 -7.59
C THR A 146 -0.47 10.28 -6.84
N HIS A 147 -1.46 9.40 -6.97
CA HIS A 147 -2.74 9.52 -6.28
C HIS A 147 -2.97 8.26 -5.45
N LEU A 148 -3.43 8.41 -4.22
CA LEU A 148 -4.06 7.32 -3.52
C LEU A 148 -5.34 6.96 -4.27
N ALA A 149 -5.53 5.68 -4.55
CA ALA A 149 -6.72 5.16 -5.20
C ALA A 149 -7.26 3.96 -4.44
N GLN A 150 -8.58 3.81 -4.49
CA GLN A 150 -9.28 2.63 -4.01
C GLN A 150 -10.11 2.03 -5.12
N GLY A 151 -10.45 0.75 -5.00
CA GLY A 151 -11.24 0.07 -6.00
C GLY A 151 -11.78 -1.26 -5.54
N ARG A 152 -12.45 -1.93 -6.47
CA ARG A 152 -12.94 -3.29 -6.29
C ARG A 152 -12.75 -4.11 -7.55
N LYS A 153 -12.69 -5.42 -7.36
CA LYS A 153 -12.77 -6.37 -8.47
C LYS A 153 -14.22 -6.59 -8.88
N LEU A 154 -14.55 -6.27 -10.12
CA LEU A 154 -15.87 -6.48 -10.73
C LEU A 154 -15.68 -7.16 -12.09
N ALA A 155 -16.46 -8.20 -12.37
CA ALA A 155 -16.42 -8.93 -13.64
C ALA A 155 -15.00 -9.35 -14.09
N GLY A 156 -14.13 -9.72 -13.13
CA GLY A 156 -12.76 -10.17 -13.41
C GLY A 156 -11.72 -9.05 -13.51
N THR A 157 -12.12 -7.79 -13.59
CA THR A 157 -11.22 -6.63 -13.71
C THR A 157 -11.21 -5.81 -12.43
N ILE A 158 -10.16 -5.02 -12.23
CA ILE A 158 -10.04 -4.08 -11.12
C ILE A 158 -10.32 -2.67 -11.67
N ALA A 159 -11.31 -1.99 -11.07
CA ALA A 159 -11.57 -0.59 -11.35
C ALA A 159 -11.08 0.26 -10.18
N LEU A 160 -10.18 1.21 -10.46
CA LEU A 160 -9.61 2.12 -9.46
C LEU A 160 -10.18 3.55 -9.62
N GLN A 161 -10.57 4.13 -8.50
CA GLN A 161 -10.96 5.51 -8.36
C GLN A 161 -9.90 6.27 -7.53
N PRO A 162 -9.33 7.37 -8.05
CA PRO A 162 -8.47 8.26 -7.27
C PRO A 162 -9.25 8.91 -6.13
N ILE A 163 -8.61 9.03 -4.97
CA ILE A 163 -9.17 9.59 -3.74
C ILE A 163 -8.45 10.88 -3.34
N ALA A 164 -7.12 10.91 -3.42
CA ALA A 164 -6.35 12.08 -3.09
C ALA A 164 -5.01 12.08 -3.83
N GLU A 165 -4.53 13.26 -4.21
CA GLU A 165 -3.14 13.46 -4.61
C GLU A 165 -2.25 13.35 -3.37
N ILE A 166 -1.27 12.45 -3.40
CA ILE A 166 -0.33 12.25 -2.29
C ILE A 166 0.94 11.59 -2.79
N GLY A 167 2.09 12.02 -2.28
CA GLY A 167 3.41 11.50 -2.67
C GLY A 167 3.65 10.07 -2.19
N ILE A 168 3.30 9.10 -3.04
CA ILE A 168 3.48 7.66 -2.78
C ILE A 168 4.71 7.20 -3.57
N PRO A 169 5.68 6.48 -2.97
CA PRO A 169 6.80 5.92 -3.72
C PRO A 169 6.33 5.05 -4.89
N ARG A 170 6.84 5.32 -6.09
CA ARG A 170 6.53 4.54 -7.30
C ARG A 170 7.20 3.18 -7.23
N LEU A 171 6.50 2.15 -7.71
CA LEU A 171 7.02 0.79 -7.88
C LEU A 171 7.31 0.55 -9.35
N PRO A 172 8.58 0.66 -9.79
CA PRO A 172 8.93 0.56 -11.21
C PRO A 172 8.57 -0.77 -11.86
N GLN A 173 8.36 -1.82 -11.05
CA GLN A 173 7.95 -3.14 -11.52
C GLN A 173 6.53 -3.14 -12.11
N PHE A 174 5.73 -2.11 -11.82
CA PHE A 174 4.36 -1.94 -12.29
C PHE A 174 4.21 -0.75 -13.25
N ASP A 175 5.33 -0.29 -13.81
CA ASP A 175 5.35 0.70 -14.86
C ASP A 175 4.90 0.08 -16.19
N GLU A 176 4.22 0.86 -17.01
CA GLU A 176 3.97 0.41 -18.38
C GLU A 176 5.31 0.31 -19.12
N PRO A 177 5.52 -0.73 -19.95
CA PRO A 177 6.67 -0.78 -20.82
C PRO A 177 6.69 0.51 -21.64
N LYS A 178 7.79 1.28 -21.58
CA LYS A 178 7.92 2.50 -22.39
C LYS A 178 7.83 2.10 -23.85
N GLY A 179 6.65 2.30 -24.46
CA GLY A 179 6.48 2.22 -25.89
C GLY A 179 7.43 3.22 -26.52
N TRP A 180 8.26 2.76 -27.45
CA TRP A 180 9.20 3.62 -28.15
C TRP A 180 8.40 4.72 -28.86
N ARG A 181 8.57 5.98 -28.43
CA ARG A 181 8.03 7.17 -29.10
C ARG A 181 9.18 7.78 -29.92
N PHE A 182 8.96 7.89 -31.23
CA PHE A 182 9.86 8.54 -32.19
C PHE A 182 9.97 10.04 -31.93
#